data_AF-A0A1C6R701-F1
#
_entry.id   AF-A0A1C6R701-F1
#
_cell.length_a   1.000
_cell.length_b   1.000
_cell.length_c   1.000
_cell.angle_alpha   90.00
_cell.angle_beta   90.00
_cell.angle_gamma   90.00
#
_symmetry.space_group_name_H-M   'P 1'
#
loop_
_entity.id
_entity.type
_entity.pdbx_description
1 polymer ?
#
loop_
_entity_poly.entity_id
_entity_poly.type
_entity_poly.pdbx_seq_one_letter_code
_entity_poly.pdbx_strand_id
1 'polypeptide(L)' 'MEHRRLRRYCDQVADDIGVVQVAGAEVVRVLLGLLDGDSDLAARVAQELARSGGNRRR' A
#
# COMPACT_ATOMS: atom_id res chain seq x y z
N MET A 1 6.85 -8.21 10.92
CA MET A 1 7.37 -6.83 10.74
C MET A 1 6.44 -5.99 9.88
N GLU A 2 5.92 -6.53 8.78
CA GLU A 2 5.03 -5.82 7.84
C GLU A 2 3.71 -5.36 8.46
N HIS A 3 3.04 -6.20 9.27
CA HIS A 3 1.84 -5.78 10.00
C HIS A 3 2.05 -4.56 10.92
N ARG A 4 3.24 -4.42 11.53
CA ARG A 4 3.61 -3.25 12.34
C ARG A 4 3.90 -2.00 11.48
N ARG A 5 4.33 -2.18 10.23
CA ARG A 5 4.52 -1.06 9.29
C ARG A 5 3.18 -0.56 8.78
N LEU A 6 2.30 -1.47 8.36
CA LEU A 6 0.96 -1.13 7.91
C LEU A 6 0.15 -0.41 8.99
N ARG A 7 0.19 -0.90 10.25
CA ARG A 7 -0.50 -0.23 11.35
C ARG A 7 -0.02 1.20 11.57
N ARG A 8 1.30 1.42 11.64
CA ARG A 8 1.87 2.77 11.80
C ARG A 8 1.49 3.70 10.65
N TYR A 9 1.45 3.18 9.43
CA TYR A 9 0.98 3.94 8.27
C TYR A 9 -0.50 4.32 8.41
N CYS A 10 -1.36 3.39 8.84
CA CYS A 10 -2.78 3.69 9.06
C CYS A 10 -2.99 4.74 10.16
N ASP A 11 -2.22 4.68 11.25
CA ASP A 11 -2.28 5.65 12.34
C ASP A 11 -1.86 7.05 11.82
N GLN A 12 -0.75 7.13 11.08
CA GLN A 12 -0.28 8.39 10.48
C GLN A 12 -1.31 8.99 9.51
N VAL A 13 -1.88 8.18 8.61
CA VAL A 13 -2.90 8.65 7.67
C VAL A 13 -4.15 9.13 8.40
N ALA A 14 -4.55 8.45 9.48
CA ALA A 14 -5.70 8.85 10.30
C ALA A 14 -5.49 10.25 10.87
N ASP A 15 -4.29 10.52 11.42
CA ASP A 15 -3.90 11.83 11.93
C ASP A 15 -3.89 12.89 10.80
N ASP A 16 -3.31 12.56 9.64
CA ASP A 16 -3.17 13.49 8.50
C ASP A 16 -4.52 13.95 7.93
N ILE A 17 -5.51 13.07 7.89
CA ILE A 17 -6.85 13.37 7.35
C ILE A 17 -7.88 13.70 8.44
N GLY A 18 -7.46 13.74 9.72
CA GLY A 18 -8.30 14.15 10.85
C GLY A 18 -9.42 13.16 11.21
N VAL A 19 -9.18 11.86 11.01
CA VAL A 19 -10.14 10.80 11.39
C VAL A 19 -9.61 9.97 12.56
N VAL A 20 -10.53 9.31 13.28
CA VAL A 20 -10.17 8.52 14.47
C VAL A 20 -9.31 7.29 14.12
N GLN A 21 -9.56 6.68 12.97
CA GLN A 21 -8.85 5.48 12.54
C GLN A 21 -9.00 5.26 11.04
N VAL A 22 -7.94 4.74 10.40
CA VAL A 22 -8.01 4.15 9.07
C VAL A 22 -7.82 2.63 9.17
N ALA A 23 -8.73 1.87 8.58
CA ALA A 23 -8.60 0.42 8.50
C ALA A 23 -7.58 0.04 7.41
N GLY A 24 -6.70 -0.93 7.69
CA GLY A 24 -5.74 -1.42 6.70
C GLY A 24 -6.40 -1.98 5.44
N ALA A 25 -7.59 -2.57 5.56
CA ALA A 25 -8.36 -3.04 4.41
C ALA A 25 -8.84 -1.89 3.50
N GLU A 26 -9.10 -0.72 4.08
CA GLU A 26 -9.47 0.48 3.31
C GLU A 26 -8.28 0.97 2.48
N VAL A 27 -7.10 1.02 3.10
CA VAL A 27 -5.84 1.37 2.41
C VAL A 27 -5.62 0.45 1.22
N VAL A 28 -5.78 -0.87 1.39
CA VAL A 28 -5.62 -1.83 0.29
C VAL A 28 -6.64 -1.58 -0.82
N ARG A 29 -7.91 -1.33 -0.48
CA ARG A 29 -8.95 -1.05 -1.47
C ARG A 29 -8.63 0.21 -2.29
N VAL A 30 -8.23 1.29 -1.62
CA VAL A 30 -7.83 2.54 -2.29
C VAL A 30 -6.64 2.31 -3.20
N LEU A 31 -5.60 1.60 -2.73
CA LEU A 31 -4.44 1.28 -3.56
C LEU A 31 -4.80 0.48 -4.82
N LEU A 32 -5.72 -0.48 -4.71
CA LEU A 32 -6.19 -1.23 -5.89
C LEU A 32 -6.93 -0.33 -6.88
N GLY A 33 -7.76 0.60 -6.40
CA GLY A 33 -8.42 1.58 -7.27
C GLY A 33 -7.43 2.52 -7.98
N LEU A 34 -6.38 2.95 -7.27
CA LEU A 34 -5.31 3.77 -7.88
C LEU A 34 -4.55 2.98 -8.95
N LEU A 35 -4.28 1.70 -8.73
CA LEU A 35 -3.60 0.87 -9.73
C LEU A 35 -4.43 0.65 -11.00
N ASP A 36 -5.76 0.60 -10.88
CA ASP A 36 -6.66 0.47 -12.03
C ASP A 36 -6.75 1.77 -12.84
N GLY A 37 -6.74 2.93 -12.15
CA GLY A 37 -6.87 4.25 -12.77
C GLY A 37 -5.56 4.93 -13.20
N ASP A 38 -4.41 4.46 -12.72
CA ASP A 38 -3.09 5.07 -12.97
C ASP A 38 -2.09 4.03 -13.52
N SER A 39 -1.93 4.04 -14.84
CA SER A 39 -1.03 3.12 -15.55
C SER A 39 0.45 3.30 -15.19
N ASP A 40 0.86 4.52 -14.85
CA ASP A 40 2.25 4.81 -14.49
C ASP A 40 2.57 4.26 -13.10
N LEU A 41 1.64 4.41 -12.16
CA LEU A 41 1.73 3.78 -10.85
C LEU A 41 1.77 2.25 -10.98
N ALA A 42 0.88 1.66 -11.79
CA ALA A 42 0.87 0.23 -12.04
C ALA A 42 2.21 -0.27 -12.61
N ALA A 43 2.78 0.44 -13.59
CA ALA A 43 4.07 0.11 -14.17
C ALA A 43 5.21 0.18 -13.14
N ARG A 44 5.20 1.20 -12.26
CA ARG A 44 6.20 1.34 -11.18
C ARG A 44 6.12 0.19 -10.18
N VAL A 45 4.91 -0.21 -9.79
CA VAL A 45 4.71 -1.36 -8.89
C VAL A 45 5.21 -2.65 -9.54
N ALA A 46 4.91 -2.88 -10.83
CA ALA A 46 5.41 -4.06 -11.55
C ALA A 46 6.95 -4.09 -11.61
N GLN A 47 7.60 -2.96 -11.88
CA GLN A 47 9.06 -2.86 -11.87
C GLN A 47 9.66 -3.18 -10.50
N GLU A 48 9.06 -2.66 -9.43
CA GLU A 48 9.56 -2.90 -8.08
C GLU A 48 9.37 -4.35 -7.63
N LEU A 49 8.26 -4.98 -8.00
CA LEU A 49 8.06 -6.42 -7.79
C LEU A 49 9.08 -7.26 -8.56
N ALA A 50 9.41 -6.88 -9.80
CA ALA A 50 10.44 -7.55 -10.58
C ALA A 50 11.84 -7.41 -9.94
N ARG A 51 12.18 -6.22 -9.42
CA ARG A 51 13.46 -5.96 -8.73
C ARG A 51 13.58 -6.70 -7.40
N SER A 52 12.52 -6.72 -6.61
CA SER A 52 12.48 -7.38 -5.30
C SER A 52 12.35 -8.91 -5.37
N GLY A 53 12.23 -9.47 -6.59
CA GLY A 53 12.07 -10.91 -6.80
C GLY A 53 10.70 -11.45 -6.38
N GLY A 54 9.71 -10.57 -6.19
CA GLY A 54 8.31 -10.92 -5.90
C GLY A 54 8.16 -12.00 -4.84
N ASN A 55 8.74 -11.81 -3.65
CA ASN A 55 8.68 -12.77 -2.53
C ASN A 55 8.97 -14.25 -2.91
N ARG A 56 9.73 -14.51 -3.98
CA ARG A 56 10.23 -15.85 -4.29
C ARG A 56 11.37 -16.15 -3.34
N ARG A 57 11.01 -16.68 -2.16
CA ARG A 57 11.83 -17.66 -1.45
C ARG A 57 12.25 -18.73 -2.47
N ARG A 58 13.51 -18.71 -2.88
CA ARG A 58 14.23 -19.95 -3.20
C ARG A 58 14.63 -20.61 -1.89
#